data_AF-X1DXL8-F1
#
_entry.id   AF-X1DXL8-F1
#
_cell.length_a   1.000
_cell.length_b   1.000
_cell.length_c   1.000
_cell.angle_alpha   90.00
_cell.angle_beta   90.00
_cell.angle_gamma   90.00
#
_symmetry.space_group_name_H-M   'P 1'
#
loop_
_entity.id
_entity.type
_entity.pdbx_description
1 polymer ?
#
loop_
_entity_poly.entity_id
_entity_poly.type
_entity_poly.pdbx_seq_one_letter_code
_entity_poly.pdbx_strand_id
1 'polypeptide(L)'
;ADAAVGEVNGKKVGLLFLKKNSNGGVYDLTHISLRFQVGMTFGNTSTLNNDTTTVQIFNKHQSYGTVLPGQTLKTNFSGTGSLPLSKVDWTRSPYALEFHANLTFSASYSLDLYTFVVNIINISMGHFP
;
A
#
# COMPACT_ATOMS: atom_id res chain seq x y z
N ALA A 1 -6.02 10.30 16.76
CA ALA A 1 -6.03 9.29 15.69
C ALA A 1 -5.01 9.80 14.71
N ASP A 2 -3.80 9.26 14.77
CA ASP A 2 -2.63 9.89 14.13
C ASP A 2 -2.01 8.97 13.09
N ALA A 3 -1.56 9.62 12.03
CA ALA A 3 -1.33 9.09 10.70
C ALA A 3 -0.05 8.24 10.56
N ALA A 4 -0.09 7.38 9.53
CA ALA A 4 1.04 6.62 9.00
C ALA A 4 1.95 7.52 8.14
N VAL A 5 3.26 7.26 8.16
CA VAL A 5 4.26 8.00 7.37
C VAL A 5 4.83 7.07 6.29
N GLY A 6 5.38 7.62 5.19
CA GLY A 6 5.52 7.06 3.82
C GLY A 6 6.78 7.34 2.92
N GLU A 7 7.83 6.50 2.78
CA GLU A 7 9.10 6.61 1.99
C GLU A 7 8.88 6.25 0.55
N VAL A 8 8.87 7.29 -0.26
CA VAL A 8 9.28 7.21 -1.64
C VAL A 8 10.34 8.30 -1.80
N ASN A 9 11.52 7.96 -2.33
CA ASN A 9 12.67 8.87 -2.51
C ASN A 9 13.30 9.44 -1.21
N GLY A 10 13.51 8.61 -0.17
CA GLY A 10 14.17 9.06 1.08
C GLY A 10 13.25 9.72 2.13
N LYS A 11 11.94 9.41 2.12
CA LYS A 11 10.90 9.83 3.09
C LYS A 11 10.16 8.75 3.96
N LYS A 12 10.77 7.82 4.70
CA LYS A 12 10.22 6.65 5.52
C LYS A 12 8.73 6.22 5.45
N VAL A 13 8.35 5.00 4.93
CA VAL A 13 6.95 4.47 4.93
C VAL A 13 6.79 3.57 6.13
N GLY A 14 6.57 4.18 7.29
CA GLY A 14 6.10 3.50 8.48
C GLY A 14 4.57 3.35 8.49
N LEU A 15 4.09 2.14 8.22
CA LEU A 15 2.74 1.71 8.56
C LEU A 15 2.74 1.10 9.96
N LEU A 16 2.41 1.91 10.96
CA LEU A 16 2.30 1.49 12.35
C LEU A 16 0.84 1.19 12.69
N PHE A 17 0.51 -0.08 12.85
CA PHE A 17 -0.80 -0.51 13.35
C PHE A 17 -0.76 -0.59 14.88
N LEU A 18 -1.32 0.41 15.56
CA LEU A 18 -1.56 0.36 17.00
C LEU A 18 -2.99 -0.12 17.26
N LYS A 19 -3.19 -1.43 17.46
CA LYS A 19 -4.45 -1.95 17.98
C LYS A 19 -4.33 -2.18 19.48
N LYS A 20 -4.88 -1.25 20.28
CA LYS A 20 -5.15 -1.48 21.70
C LYS A 20 -6.45 -2.28 21.79
N ASN A 21 -6.36 -3.58 22.09
CA ASN A 21 -7.54 -4.40 22.31
C ASN A 21 -8.14 -4.01 23.66
N SER A 22 -9.15 -3.13 23.66
CA SER A 22 -9.81 -2.61 24.87
C SER A 22 -11.04 -3.43 25.31
N ASN A 23 -11.41 -4.46 24.56
CA ASN A 23 -12.54 -5.31 24.93
C ASN A 23 -12.04 -6.44 25.83
N GLY A 24 -12.66 -6.59 27.01
CA GLY A 24 -12.43 -7.66 27.97
C GLY A 24 -12.80 -9.07 27.49
N GLY A 25 -12.93 -9.29 26.18
CA GLY A 25 -12.97 -10.59 25.54
C GLY A 25 -11.62 -10.89 24.91
N VAL A 26 -10.91 -11.86 25.48
CA VAL A 26 -9.57 -12.31 25.09
C VAL A 26 -9.66 -13.02 23.73
N TYR A 27 -9.64 -12.28 22.63
CA TYR A 27 -9.65 -12.88 21.29
C TYR A 27 -8.45 -12.44 20.47
N ASP A 28 -7.78 -13.45 19.93
CA ASP A 28 -6.60 -13.31 19.10
C ASP A 28 -6.96 -12.79 17.71
N LEU A 29 -6.00 -12.10 17.07
CA LEU A 29 -6.08 -11.79 15.64
C LEU A 29 -5.29 -12.84 14.87
N THR A 30 -5.96 -13.55 13.98
CA THR A 30 -5.43 -14.65 13.18
C THR A 30 -5.54 -14.32 11.70
N HIS A 31 -4.87 -15.12 10.86
CA HIS A 31 -4.95 -15.01 9.39
C HIS A 31 -4.70 -13.58 8.87
N ILE A 32 -3.75 -12.89 9.48
CA ILE A 32 -3.47 -11.49 9.18
C ILE A 32 -2.79 -11.42 7.81
N SER A 33 -3.33 -10.59 6.94
CA SER A 33 -2.79 -10.37 5.61
C SER A 33 -2.67 -8.88 5.32
N LEU A 34 -1.55 -8.50 4.73
CA LEU A 34 -1.27 -7.13 4.32
C LEU A 34 -0.75 -7.14 2.88
N ARG A 35 -1.39 -6.34 2.03
CA ARG A 35 -0.98 -6.13 0.65
C ARG A 35 -0.73 -4.66 0.41
N PHE A 36 0.45 -4.33 -0.10
CA PHE A 36 0.83 -2.99 -0.51
C PHE A 36 1.14 -2.99 -1.99
N GLN A 37 0.51 -2.09 -2.74
CA GLN A 37 0.67 -1.94 -4.17
C GLN A 37 1.02 -0.50 -4.48
N VAL A 38 1.91 -0.29 -5.44
CA VAL A 38 2.18 1.03 -6.00
C VAL A 38 1.93 0.99 -7.50
N GLY A 39 1.13 1.92 -7.98
CA GLY A 39 0.88 2.19 -9.39
C GLY A 39 1.59 3.47 -9.83
N MET A 40 1.93 3.52 -11.10
CA MET A 40 2.44 4.69 -11.79
C MET A 40 1.53 5.01 -12.97
N THR A 41 1.05 6.24 -13.03
CA THR A 41 0.24 6.79 -14.11
C THR A 41 1.09 7.77 -14.92
N PHE A 42 1.08 7.64 -16.25
CA PHE A 42 1.88 8.45 -17.16
C PHE A 42 1.22 8.55 -18.55
N GLY A 43 1.58 9.55 -19.34
CA GLY A 43 1.22 9.60 -20.77
C GLY A 43 2.11 8.64 -21.57
N ASN A 44 1.53 7.78 -22.41
CA ASN A 44 2.28 6.68 -23.03
C ASN A 44 2.66 6.96 -24.49
N THR A 45 3.93 7.29 -24.75
CA THR A 45 4.47 7.60 -26.09
C THR A 45 4.45 6.43 -27.07
N SER A 46 4.19 5.22 -26.60
CA SER A 46 3.99 4.04 -27.48
C SER A 46 2.58 3.98 -28.07
N THR A 47 1.68 4.89 -27.69
CA THR A 47 0.31 4.99 -28.21
C THR A 47 0.20 6.18 -29.16
N LEU A 48 -0.75 6.12 -30.11
CA LEU A 48 -0.90 7.15 -31.15
C LEU A 48 -1.17 8.56 -30.59
N ASN A 49 -1.81 8.66 -29.42
CA ASN A 49 -2.27 9.91 -28.82
C ASN A 49 -1.65 10.20 -27.43
N ASN A 50 -0.55 9.52 -27.08
CA ASN A 50 0.04 9.58 -25.72
C ASN A 50 -0.99 9.30 -24.60
N ASP A 51 -1.87 8.33 -24.81
CA ASP A 51 -2.96 7.97 -23.90
C ASP A 51 -2.45 7.72 -22.48
N THR A 52 -3.26 8.10 -21.50
CA THR A 52 -2.91 7.90 -20.09
C THR A 52 -2.92 6.42 -19.77
N THR A 53 -1.79 5.91 -19.27
CA THR A 53 -1.61 4.52 -18.89
C THR A 53 -1.25 4.43 -17.41
N THR A 54 -1.91 3.53 -16.68
CA THR A 54 -1.53 3.19 -15.30
C THR A 54 -0.95 1.78 -15.28
N VAL A 55 0.23 1.62 -14.72
CA VAL A 55 0.90 0.33 -14.54
C VAL A 55 1.17 0.08 -13.06
N GLN A 56 1.05 -1.18 -12.63
CA GLN A 56 1.49 -1.57 -11.30
C GLN A 56 3.00 -1.75 -11.30
N ILE A 57 3.71 -0.91 -10.54
CA ILE A 57 5.18 -0.95 -10.44
C ILE A 57 5.67 -1.72 -9.22
N PHE A 58 4.80 -1.91 -8.23
CA PHE A 58 5.10 -2.67 -7.01
C PHE A 58 3.88 -3.45 -6.53
N ASN A 59 4.10 -4.70 -6.13
CA ASN A 59 3.11 -5.54 -5.45
C ASN A 59 3.82 -6.36 -4.40
N LYS A 60 3.46 -6.18 -3.13
CA LYS A 60 3.92 -7.07 -2.08
C LYS A 60 2.75 -7.50 -1.22
N HIS A 61 2.68 -8.80 -1.02
CA HIS A 61 1.72 -9.45 -0.14
C HIS A 61 2.51 -10.15 0.96
N GLN A 62 2.09 -9.96 2.19
CA GLN A 62 2.68 -10.59 3.36
C GLN A 62 1.56 -11.12 4.24
N SER A 63 1.69 -12.38 4.63
CA SER A 63 0.86 -12.99 5.66
C SER A 63 1.63 -13.06 6.97
N TYR A 64 0.91 -12.87 8.06
CA TYR A 64 1.41 -13.03 9.42
C TYR A 64 0.56 -14.06 10.15
N GLY A 65 1.17 -14.68 11.16
CA GLY A 65 0.47 -15.60 12.05
C GLY A 65 -0.41 -14.85 13.05
N THR A 66 -0.56 -15.44 14.22
CA THR A 66 -1.41 -14.91 15.29
C THR A 66 -0.75 -13.73 16.02
N VAL A 67 -1.52 -12.68 16.29
CA VAL A 67 -1.15 -11.61 17.21
C VAL A 67 -1.99 -11.76 18.46
N LEU A 68 -1.31 -12.05 19.57
CA LEU A 68 -1.95 -12.28 20.87
C LEU A 68 -2.46 -10.97 21.50
N PRO A 69 -3.38 -11.03 22.47
CA PRO A 69 -3.93 -9.86 23.12
C PRO A 69 -2.84 -9.06 23.81
N GLY A 70 -2.85 -7.74 23.59
CA GLY A 70 -1.81 -6.83 24.10
C GLY A 70 -0.55 -6.76 23.24
N GLN A 71 -0.39 -7.61 22.22
CA GLN A 71 0.73 -7.52 21.28
C GLN A 71 0.45 -6.55 20.14
N THR A 72 1.53 -6.00 19.58
CA THR A 72 1.48 -5.10 18.43
C THR A 72 2.24 -5.74 17.27
N LEU A 73 1.59 -5.85 16.11
CA LEU A 73 2.26 -6.24 14.87
C LEU A 73 2.97 -5.03 14.27
N LYS A 74 4.30 -5.11 14.16
CA LYS A 74 5.13 -4.12 13.46
C LYS A 74 5.75 -4.76 12.25
N THR A 75 5.64 -4.12 11.10
CA THR A 75 6.21 -4.65 9.86
C THR A 75 6.53 -3.54 8.88
N ASN A 76 7.52 -3.79 8.02
CA ASN A 76 7.99 -2.85 7.02
C ASN A 76 7.85 -3.48 5.64
N PHE A 77 7.33 -2.70 4.70
CA PHE A 77 7.27 -3.09 3.29
C PHE A 77 8.45 -2.45 2.57
N SER A 78 9.32 -3.31 2.03
CA SER A 78 10.41 -2.92 1.16
C SER A 78 10.43 -3.84 -0.06
N GLY A 79 10.93 -3.28 -1.15
CA GLY A 79 11.28 -4.00 -2.36
C GLY A 79 11.50 -3.02 -3.51
N THR A 80 11.85 -3.58 -4.67
CA THR A 80 12.14 -2.82 -5.88
C THR A 80 10.97 -2.91 -6.85
N GLY A 81 10.67 -1.80 -7.51
CA GLY A 81 9.73 -1.74 -8.61
C GLY A 81 10.44 -1.52 -9.94
N SER A 82 9.80 -1.91 -11.04
CA SER A 82 10.31 -1.63 -12.39
C SER A 82 9.48 -0.51 -13.01
N LEU A 83 10.16 0.51 -13.54
CA LEU A 83 9.52 1.67 -14.16
C LEU A 83 9.68 1.60 -15.68
N PRO A 84 8.59 1.64 -16.48
CA PRO A 84 8.68 1.65 -17.94
C PRO A 84 9.04 3.03 -18.50
N LEU A 85 10.18 3.60 -18.07
CA LEU A 85 10.60 4.98 -18.37
C LEU A 85 10.74 5.28 -19.88
N SER A 86 10.99 4.26 -20.70
CA SER A 86 11.11 4.41 -22.16
C SER A 86 9.81 4.76 -22.87
N LYS A 87 8.66 4.58 -22.19
CA LYS A 87 7.32 4.85 -22.75
C LYS A 87 6.68 6.11 -22.19
N VAL A 88 7.39 6.81 -21.30
CA VAL A 88 6.87 7.97 -20.59
C VAL A 88 6.93 9.20 -21.49
N ASP A 89 5.82 9.91 -21.60
CA ASP A 89 5.75 11.26 -22.14
C ASP A 89 6.21 12.25 -21.07
N TRP A 90 7.50 12.59 -21.12
CA TRP A 90 8.14 13.56 -20.22
C TRP A 90 7.75 15.01 -20.50
N THR A 91 6.96 15.27 -21.55
CA THR A 91 6.50 16.63 -21.88
C THR A 91 5.12 16.93 -21.30
N ARG A 92 4.45 15.92 -20.72
CA ARG A 92 3.13 16.05 -20.12
C ARG A 92 3.20 17.00 -18.91
N SER A 93 2.36 18.04 -18.96
CA SER A 93 2.16 19.00 -17.88
C SER A 93 0.79 18.76 -17.22
N PRO A 94 0.65 18.89 -15.88
CA PRO A 94 1.63 19.39 -14.92
C PRO A 94 2.68 18.36 -14.47
N TYR A 95 2.44 17.07 -14.68
CA TYR A 95 3.31 15.98 -14.22
C TYR A 95 3.44 14.88 -15.28
N ALA A 96 4.67 14.48 -15.62
CA ALA A 96 4.92 13.33 -16.46
C ALA A 96 4.57 12.00 -15.76
N LEU A 97 4.82 11.93 -14.44
CA LEU A 97 4.58 10.74 -13.62
C LEU A 97 3.73 11.06 -12.40
N GLU A 98 2.74 10.23 -12.14
CA GLU A 98 1.91 10.28 -10.93
C GLU A 98 1.96 8.90 -10.25
N PHE A 99 2.23 8.87 -8.94
CA PHE A 99 2.35 7.63 -8.17
C PHE A 99 1.21 7.49 -7.18
N HIS A 100 0.58 6.32 -7.16
CA HIS A 100 -0.53 6.01 -6.24
C HIS A 100 -0.28 4.70 -5.50
N ALA A 101 -0.69 4.62 -4.24
CA ALA A 101 -0.62 3.41 -3.43
C ALA A 101 -2.00 2.86 -3.12
N ASN A 102 -2.08 1.52 -3.10
CA ASN A 102 -3.19 0.79 -2.49
C ASN A 102 -2.66 -0.06 -1.34
N LEU A 103 -3.40 -0.07 -0.24
CA LEU A 103 -3.15 -0.87 0.93
C LEU A 103 -4.40 -1.68 1.26
N THR A 104 -4.27 -3.00 1.29
CA THR A 104 -5.32 -3.91 1.77
C THR A 104 -4.81 -4.60 3.02
N PHE A 105 -5.58 -4.52 4.09
CA PHE A 105 -5.36 -5.27 5.33
C PHE A 105 -6.57 -6.17 5.58
N SER A 106 -6.34 -7.41 5.96
CA SER A 106 -7.39 -8.30 6.44
C SER A 106 -6.93 -9.08 7.66
N ALA A 107 -7.85 -9.39 8.56
CA ALA A 107 -7.60 -10.28 9.69
C ALA A 107 -8.90 -10.94 10.14
N SER A 108 -8.74 -12.12 10.74
CA SER A 108 -9.82 -12.84 11.40
C SER A 108 -9.78 -12.60 12.91
N TYR A 109 -10.94 -12.64 13.56
CA TYR A 109 -11.06 -12.51 15.02
C TYR A 109 -12.15 -13.45 15.57
N SER A 110 -12.08 -13.70 16.89
CA SER A 110 -13.05 -14.53 17.62
C SER A 110 -13.13 -15.96 17.09
N LEU A 111 -12.01 -16.70 17.12
CA LEU A 111 -11.92 -18.09 16.63
C LEU A 111 -12.27 -18.22 15.13
N ASP A 112 -11.78 -17.28 14.32
CA ASP A 112 -12.03 -17.21 12.88
C ASP A 112 -13.51 -17.07 12.45
N LEU A 113 -14.40 -16.73 13.39
CA LEU A 113 -15.83 -16.53 13.09
C LEU A 113 -16.11 -15.27 12.28
N TYR A 114 -15.23 -14.28 12.36
CA TYR A 114 -15.39 -13.01 11.68
C TYR A 114 -14.09 -12.60 11.00
N THR A 115 -14.21 -12.18 9.74
CA THR A 115 -13.12 -11.59 8.97
C THR A 115 -13.48 -10.15 8.65
N PHE A 116 -12.54 -9.25 8.85
CA PHE A 116 -12.67 -7.88 8.39
C PHE A 116 -11.58 -7.54 7.39
N VAL A 117 -11.93 -6.67 6.44
CA VAL A 117 -11.03 -6.18 5.39
C VAL A 117 -11.08 -4.66 5.39
N VAL A 118 -9.92 -4.04 5.42
CA VAL A 118 -9.72 -2.60 5.28
C VAL A 118 -8.97 -2.36 3.98
N ASN A 119 -9.57 -1.57 3.09
CA ASN A 119 -8.97 -1.17 1.83
C ASN A 119 -8.78 0.34 1.82
N ILE A 120 -7.53 0.78 1.68
CA ILE A 120 -7.18 2.16 1.41
C ILE A 120 -6.65 2.21 -0.03
N ILE A 121 -7.35 2.90 -0.91
CA ILE A 121 -7.05 2.92 -2.34
C ILE A 121 -6.70 4.34 -2.79
N ASN A 122 -5.92 4.42 -3.87
CA ASN A 122 -5.58 5.67 -4.57
C ASN A 122 -4.89 6.72 -3.67
N ILE A 123 -4.06 6.28 -2.73
CA ILE A 123 -3.24 7.19 -1.91
C ILE A 123 -2.21 7.85 -2.82
N SER A 124 -2.31 9.16 -3.07
CA SER A 124 -1.27 9.88 -3.81
C SER A 124 0.06 9.83 -3.04
N MET A 125 1.08 9.28 -3.67
CA MET A 125 2.43 9.17 -3.10
C MET A 125 3.35 10.32 -3.56
N GLY A 126 2.95 11.00 -4.64
CA GLY A 126 3.71 12.09 -5.23
C GLY A 126 3.66 12.06 -6.75
N HIS A 127 4.33 13.03 -7.33
CA HIS A 127 4.40 13.23 -8.77
C HIS A 127 5.80 13.69 -9.16
N PHE A 128 6.19 13.45 -10.41
CA PHE A 128 7.44 13.92 -11.00
C PHE A 128 7.14 14.76 -12.24
N PRO A 129 7.78 15.94 -12.40
CA PRO A 129 7.64 16.77 -13.59
C PRO A 129 7.96 16.03 -14.87
#